data_AF-A0A424QYI7-F1
#
_entry.id   AF-A0A424QYI7-F1
#
_cell.length_a   1.000
_cell.length_b   1.000
_cell.length_c   1.000
_cell.angle_alpha   90.00
_cell.angle_beta   90.00
_cell.angle_gamma   90.00
#
_symmetry.space_group_name_H-M   'P 1'
#
loop_
_entity.id
_entity.type
_entity.pdbx_description
1 polymer ?
#
loop_
_entity_poly.entity_id
_entity_poly.type
_entity_poly.pdbx_seq_one_letter_code
_entity_poly.pdbx_strand_id
1 'polypeptide(L)'
;MKNQREFSNRTWLSFGLFVVLGLAIFGRILWIQGAEHEQWNAIGERFESSVQSIAPARGQIYASNGSVLATSVPVFEVRWDSKSEAINWDTFDRELDELCAGLSEVLGDKSPAEYREILRNGRNIGRRNTLVARRVSYIKQKQLVELPFIRRGRFKSGFTFARIEQRRKPFGDLAGRTIGIDRDENRVGLEASWNKELAGVTGRQLQRRVAGGQWMPVSDDYIVEPVAGYDVISSIDMHLQDVASNALRRQLQAHDAAWGTVILMEVATGKIRAMTNLTRTQEGTDETPSVYQESFNHAIGTAVEPGSTFKLASLITAMESGGVKPDDEIDTGNGVVSFYGRGKAGSKPDG
;
A
#
# COMPACT_ATOMS: atom_id res chain seq x y z
N MET A 1 5.35 87.72 -3.92
CA MET A 1 6.12 87.01 -2.87
C MET A 1 5.27 86.19 -1.86
N LYS A 2 3.93 86.35 -1.77
CA LYS A 2 3.09 85.52 -0.87
C LYS A 2 2.97 84.03 -1.30
N ASN A 3 2.81 83.74 -2.59
CA ASN A 3 2.64 82.36 -3.08
C ASN A 3 3.85 81.44 -2.87
N GLN A 4 5.10 81.95 -2.87
CA GLN A 4 6.27 81.10 -2.63
C GLN A 4 6.46 80.73 -1.16
N ARG A 5 6.04 81.59 -0.21
CA ARG A 5 6.07 81.29 1.22
C ARG A 5 5.01 80.26 1.62
N GLU A 6 3.81 80.33 1.03
CA GLU A 6 2.78 79.30 1.27
C GLU A 6 3.16 77.93 0.68
N PHE A 7 3.79 77.89 -0.50
CA PHE A 7 4.31 76.65 -1.07
C PHE A 7 5.45 76.04 -0.24
N SER A 8 6.37 76.87 0.25
CA SER A 8 7.45 76.47 1.16
C SER A 8 6.91 75.95 2.51
N ASN A 9 5.91 76.61 3.09
CA ASN A 9 5.34 76.16 4.37
C ASN A 9 4.58 74.84 4.22
N ARG A 10 3.86 74.62 3.11
CA ARG A 10 3.15 73.35 2.85
C ARG A 10 4.13 72.20 2.62
N THR A 11 5.23 72.42 1.92
CA THR A 11 6.29 71.40 1.71
C THR A 11 7.01 71.04 3.01
N TRP A 12 7.31 72.01 3.87
CA TRP A 12 7.85 71.74 5.21
C TRP A 12 6.86 71.02 6.13
N LEU A 13 5.56 71.31 6.03
CA LEU A 13 4.51 70.62 6.79
C LEU A 13 4.37 69.16 6.32
N SER A 14 4.39 68.91 5.02
CA SER A 14 4.43 67.57 4.45
C SER A 14 5.70 66.82 4.84
N PHE A 15 6.86 67.47 4.81
CA PHE A 15 8.13 66.88 5.24
C PHE A 15 8.09 66.50 6.73
N GLY A 16 7.62 67.40 7.60
CA GLY A 16 7.44 67.11 9.02
C GLY A 16 6.51 65.93 9.26
N LEU A 17 5.41 65.82 8.51
CA LEU A 17 4.50 64.68 8.59
C LEU A 17 5.19 63.37 8.19
N PHE A 18 5.97 63.36 7.10
CA PHE A 18 6.72 62.16 6.68
C PHE A 18 7.82 61.77 7.69
N VAL A 19 8.46 62.75 8.33
CA VAL A 19 9.45 62.50 9.40
C VAL A 19 8.78 61.86 10.61
N VAL A 20 7.63 62.39 11.05
CA VAL A 20 6.86 61.81 12.17
C VAL A 20 6.37 60.41 11.83
N LEU A 21 5.87 60.18 10.61
CA LEU A 21 5.47 58.84 10.15
C LEU A 21 6.66 57.87 10.14
N GLY A 22 7.82 58.32 9.65
CA GLY A 22 9.05 57.52 9.62
C GLY A 22 9.53 57.16 11.02
N LEU A 23 9.49 58.11 11.97
CA LEU A 23 9.82 57.86 13.37
C LEU A 23 8.82 56.92 14.03
N ALA A 24 7.52 57.01 13.70
CA ALA A 24 6.51 56.09 14.20
C ALA A 24 6.73 54.65 13.69
N ILE A 25 7.06 54.48 12.41
CA ILE A 25 7.41 53.17 11.84
C ILE A 25 8.69 52.62 12.48
N PHE A 26 9.71 53.45 12.63
CA PHE A 26 10.98 53.05 13.25
C PHE A 26 10.78 52.63 14.72
N GLY A 27 10.00 53.40 15.48
CA GLY A 27 9.61 53.05 16.84
C GLY A 27 8.84 51.73 16.90
N ARG A 28 7.94 51.48 15.93
CA ARG A 28 7.22 50.20 15.82
C ARG A 28 8.16 49.03 15.53
N ILE A 29 9.18 49.22 14.69
CA ILE A 29 10.19 48.20 14.40
C ILE A 29 11.00 47.88 15.67
N LEU A 30 11.47 48.88 16.41
CA LEU A 30 12.19 48.67 17.66
C LEU A 30 11.33 47.98 18.72
N TRP A 31 10.04 48.32 18.78
CA TRP A 31 9.09 47.65 19.68
C TRP A 31 8.92 46.17 19.34
N ILE A 32 8.76 45.85 18.04
CA ILE A 32 8.63 44.46 17.56
C ILE A 32 9.94 43.69 17.79
N GLN A 33 11.10 44.29 17.53
CA GLN A 33 12.41 43.66 17.71
C GLN A 33 12.86 43.53 19.16
N GLY A 34 12.26 44.29 20.09
CA GLY A 34 12.57 44.23 21.52
C GLY A 34 11.49 43.49 22.31
N ALA A 35 10.35 44.14 22.53
CA ALA A 35 9.32 43.68 23.45
C ALA A 35 8.55 42.45 22.93
N GLU A 36 8.32 42.35 21.63
CA GLU A 36 7.59 41.23 21.03
C GLU A 36 8.52 40.16 20.41
N HIS A 37 9.84 40.30 20.55
CA HIS A 37 10.83 39.45 19.87
C HIS A 37 10.68 37.97 20.23
N GLU A 38 10.65 37.66 21.53
CA GLU A 38 10.50 36.28 22.00
C GLU A 38 9.16 35.68 21.59
N GLN A 39 8.09 36.48 21.60
CA GLN A 39 6.76 36.03 21.19
C GLN A 39 6.72 35.68 19.70
N TRP A 40 7.25 36.53 18.83
CA TRP A 40 7.28 36.28 17.38
C TRP A 40 8.28 35.18 17.00
N ASN A 41 9.41 35.06 17.69
CA ASN A 41 10.34 33.94 17.50
C ASN A 41 9.71 32.60 17.95
N ALA A 42 9.07 32.55 19.12
CA ALA A 42 8.40 31.34 19.59
C ALA A 42 7.24 30.91 18.67
N ILE A 43 6.54 31.87 18.08
CA ILE A 43 5.51 31.60 17.05
C ILE A 43 6.18 31.08 15.77
N GLY A 44 7.28 31.69 15.31
CA GLY A 44 8.06 31.23 14.16
C GLY A 44 8.60 29.82 14.30
N GLU A 45 9.19 29.48 15.45
CA GLU A 45 9.73 28.15 15.75
C GLU A 45 8.65 27.05 15.76
N ARG A 46 7.43 27.38 16.23
CA ARG A 46 6.26 26.48 16.21
C ARG A 46 5.71 26.23 14.81
N PHE A 47 5.86 27.19 13.89
CA PHE A 47 5.49 27.01 12.48
C PHE A 47 6.61 26.38 11.64
N GLU A 48 7.83 26.41 12.15
CA GLU A 48 8.99 25.85 11.48
C GLU A 48 9.14 24.35 11.75
N SER A 49 9.07 23.86 12.99
CA SER A 49 9.38 22.44 13.29
C SER A 49 8.16 21.58 13.63
N SER A 50 8.11 20.35 13.11
CA SER A 50 7.06 19.35 13.37
C SER A 50 7.68 17.96 13.47
N VAL A 51 7.15 17.14 14.39
CA VAL A 51 7.53 15.74 14.51
C VAL A 51 6.84 14.96 13.39
N GLN A 52 7.64 14.46 12.46
CA GLN A 52 7.17 13.60 11.36
C GLN A 52 7.40 12.13 11.74
N SER A 53 6.46 11.26 11.35
CA SER A 53 6.60 9.82 11.51
C SER A 53 7.47 9.23 10.39
N ILE A 54 8.36 8.31 10.75
CA ILE A 54 9.12 7.51 9.79
C ILE A 54 8.53 6.10 9.80
N ALA A 55 7.95 5.69 8.68
CA ALA A 55 7.35 4.36 8.56
C ALA A 55 8.44 3.28 8.64
N PRO A 56 8.24 2.20 9.41
CA PRO A 56 9.15 1.08 9.47
C PRO A 56 9.05 0.19 8.23
N ALA A 57 10.10 -0.58 7.98
CA ALA A 57 10.04 -1.66 7.00
C ALA A 57 9.15 -2.80 7.53
N ARG A 58 8.07 -3.14 6.82
CA ARG A 58 7.20 -4.27 7.17
C ARG A 58 7.94 -5.59 6.96
N GLY A 59 7.84 -6.50 7.93
CA GLY A 59 8.45 -7.84 7.87
C GLY A 59 7.96 -8.67 6.68
N GLN A 60 8.78 -9.60 6.24
CA GLN A 60 8.53 -10.49 5.10
C GLN A 60 7.75 -11.74 5.55
N ILE A 61 7.01 -12.34 4.62
CA ILE A 61 6.36 -13.64 4.84
C ILE A 61 7.08 -14.66 3.96
N TYR A 62 7.53 -15.75 4.57
CA TYR A 62 8.21 -16.85 3.90
C TYR A 62 7.37 -18.12 3.90
N ALA A 63 7.62 -18.96 2.90
CA ALA A 63 7.18 -20.34 2.87
C ALA A 63 8.05 -21.20 3.79
N SER A 64 7.64 -22.45 4.00
CA SER A 64 8.37 -23.42 4.82
C SER A 64 9.78 -23.75 4.30
N ASN A 65 10.06 -23.52 3.01
CA ASN A 65 11.37 -23.69 2.39
C ASN A 65 12.20 -22.39 2.30
N GLY A 66 11.73 -21.29 2.90
CA GLY A 66 12.40 -19.99 2.86
C GLY A 66 12.13 -19.14 1.61
N SER A 67 11.31 -19.60 0.66
CA SER A 67 10.89 -18.75 -0.47
C SER A 67 9.98 -17.60 0.00
N VAL A 68 10.10 -16.44 -0.64
CA VAL A 68 9.35 -15.24 -0.27
C VAL A 68 7.92 -15.30 -0.79
N LEU A 69 6.94 -15.24 0.12
CA LEU A 69 5.51 -15.18 -0.19
C LEU A 69 4.99 -13.75 -0.28
N ALA A 70 5.46 -12.87 0.61
CA ALA A 70 5.16 -11.45 0.60
C ALA A 70 6.37 -10.63 1.07
N THR A 71 6.69 -9.58 0.33
CA THR A 71 7.81 -8.69 0.64
C THR A 71 7.48 -7.25 0.29
N SER A 72 8.10 -6.31 0.98
CA SER A 72 7.96 -4.88 0.70
C SER A 72 9.14 -4.42 -0.13
N VAL A 73 8.88 -3.93 -1.34
CA VAL A 73 9.92 -3.39 -2.22
C VAL A 73 9.79 -1.87 -2.34
N PRO A 74 10.92 -1.14 -2.35
CA PRO A 74 10.89 0.28 -2.58
C PRO A 74 10.53 0.59 -4.03
N VAL A 75 9.48 1.37 -4.21
CA VAL A 75 9.12 1.97 -5.50
C VAL A 75 9.01 3.48 -5.34
N PHE A 76 9.07 4.21 -6.44
CA PHE A 76 9.15 5.67 -6.43
C PHE A 76 7.91 6.28 -7.10
N GLU A 77 7.35 7.31 -6.48
CA GLU A 77 6.46 8.23 -7.16
C GLU A 77 7.28 9.38 -7.72
N VAL A 78 7.23 9.53 -9.05
CA VAL A 78 7.88 10.61 -9.76
C VAL A 78 6.92 11.78 -9.76
N ARG A 79 7.36 12.88 -9.18
CA ARG A 79 6.60 14.12 -9.09
C ARG A 79 7.38 15.28 -9.67
N TRP A 80 6.70 16.36 -10.01
CA TRP A 80 7.32 17.54 -10.59
C TRP A 80 6.79 18.82 -9.95
N ASP A 81 7.71 19.64 -9.43
CA ASP A 81 7.45 20.96 -8.86
C ASP A 81 7.69 22.03 -9.93
N SER A 82 6.61 22.50 -10.55
CA SER A 82 6.68 23.54 -11.57
C SER A 82 6.92 24.94 -11.00
N LYS A 83 6.97 25.13 -9.68
CA LYS A 83 7.31 26.41 -9.04
C LYS A 83 8.70 26.38 -8.40
N SER A 84 9.53 25.40 -8.72
CA SER A 84 10.89 25.39 -8.22
C SER A 84 11.65 26.60 -8.80
N GLU A 85 12.15 27.46 -7.90
CA GLU A 85 12.69 28.78 -8.25
C GLU A 85 13.95 28.72 -9.12
N ALA A 86 14.65 27.57 -9.12
CA ALA A 86 15.87 27.36 -9.89
C ALA A 86 15.64 26.75 -11.27
N ILE A 87 14.39 26.55 -11.71
CA ILE A 87 14.08 26.08 -13.07
C ILE A 87 14.31 27.21 -14.07
N ASN A 88 15.15 26.94 -15.08
CA ASN A 88 15.28 27.81 -16.25
C ASN A 88 14.23 27.43 -17.31
N TRP A 89 13.24 28.30 -17.50
CA TRP A 89 12.11 28.02 -18.38
C TRP A 89 12.47 27.95 -19.87
N ASP A 90 13.44 28.74 -20.33
CA ASP A 90 13.89 28.69 -21.73
C ASP A 90 14.54 27.33 -22.05
N THR A 91 15.30 26.81 -21.10
CA THR A 91 15.92 25.48 -21.20
C THR A 91 14.87 24.38 -21.14
N PHE A 92 13.88 24.52 -20.24
CA PHE A 92 12.75 23.60 -20.18
C PHE A 92 11.99 23.56 -21.51
N ASP A 93 11.64 24.70 -22.08
CA ASP A 93 10.86 24.77 -23.32
C ASP A 93 11.64 24.21 -24.52
N ARG A 94 12.96 24.42 -24.58
CA ARG A 94 13.83 23.86 -25.63
C ARG A 94 14.01 22.34 -25.52
N GLU A 95 14.14 21.82 -24.29
CA GLU A 95 14.41 20.40 -24.04
C GLU A 95 13.16 19.57 -23.76
N LEU A 96 11.97 20.19 -23.77
CA LEU A 96 10.71 19.54 -23.41
C LEU A 96 10.44 18.27 -24.22
N ASP A 97 10.75 18.31 -25.51
CA ASP A 97 10.52 17.19 -26.42
C ASP A 97 11.44 16.01 -26.12
N GLU A 98 12.73 16.28 -25.87
CA GLU A 98 13.72 15.27 -25.46
C GLU A 98 13.40 14.70 -24.08
N LEU A 99 13.01 15.55 -23.12
CA LEU A 99 12.56 15.13 -21.79
C LEU A 99 11.36 14.19 -21.88
N CYS A 100 10.34 14.54 -22.67
CA CYS A 100 9.14 13.72 -22.82
C CYS A 100 9.43 12.40 -23.55
N ALA A 101 10.34 12.41 -24.53
CA ALA A 101 10.81 11.19 -25.19
C ALA A 101 11.53 10.27 -24.21
N GLY A 102 12.48 10.79 -23.41
CA GLY A 102 13.20 10.03 -22.40
C GLY A 102 12.29 9.50 -21.28
N LEU A 103 11.30 10.28 -20.85
CA LEU A 103 10.27 9.82 -19.90
C LEU A 103 9.48 8.65 -20.47
N SER A 104 9.03 8.74 -21.73
CA SER A 104 8.28 7.69 -22.42
C SER A 104 9.11 6.43 -22.60
N GLU A 105 10.37 6.56 -23.01
CA GLU A 105 11.29 5.43 -23.21
C GLU A 105 11.55 4.67 -21.90
N VAL A 106 11.86 5.39 -20.81
CA VAL A 106 12.19 4.75 -19.52
C VAL A 106 10.96 4.18 -18.83
N LEU A 107 9.84 4.91 -18.85
CA LEU A 107 8.64 4.53 -18.09
C LEU A 107 7.74 3.58 -18.88
N GLY A 108 7.60 3.77 -20.19
CA GLY A 108 6.87 2.89 -21.12
C GLY A 108 5.36 2.85 -20.90
N ASP A 109 4.81 3.72 -20.06
CA ASP A 109 3.39 3.73 -19.66
C ASP A 109 2.57 4.82 -20.35
N LYS A 110 3.22 5.82 -20.97
CA LYS A 110 2.60 6.95 -21.69
C LYS A 110 3.45 7.35 -22.88
N SER A 111 2.82 7.94 -23.88
CA SER A 111 3.47 8.58 -25.03
C SER A 111 4.18 9.89 -24.64
N PRO A 112 5.16 10.35 -25.44
CA PRO A 112 5.79 11.66 -25.21
C PRO A 112 4.78 12.82 -25.23
N ALA A 113 3.73 12.74 -26.04
CA ALA A 113 2.68 13.76 -26.11
C ALA A 113 1.89 13.87 -24.79
N GLU A 114 1.55 12.74 -24.17
CA GLU A 114 0.88 12.73 -22.86
C GLU A 114 1.77 13.31 -21.76
N TYR A 115 3.08 12.99 -21.76
CA TYR A 115 4.02 13.60 -20.82
C TYR A 115 4.13 15.11 -20.99
N ARG A 116 4.15 15.58 -22.25
CA ARG A 116 4.16 17.01 -22.57
C ARG A 116 2.95 17.72 -21.98
N GLU A 117 1.76 17.11 -22.11
CA GLU A 117 0.53 17.67 -21.56
C GLU A 117 0.55 17.72 -20.03
N ILE A 118 0.99 16.64 -19.37
CA ILE A 118 1.14 16.59 -17.90
C ILE A 118 2.03 17.73 -17.40
N LEU A 119 3.19 17.94 -18.02
CA LEU A 119 4.14 18.96 -17.63
C LEU A 119 3.64 20.37 -17.97
N ARG A 120 3.09 20.61 -19.16
CA ARG A 120 2.53 21.93 -19.52
C ARG A 120 1.37 22.31 -18.60
N ASN A 121 0.45 21.39 -18.33
CA ASN A 121 -0.65 21.61 -17.41
C ASN A 121 -0.14 21.91 -15.98
N GLY A 122 0.81 21.12 -15.49
CA GLY A 122 1.46 21.33 -14.20
C GLY A 122 2.10 22.72 -14.08
N ARG A 123 2.72 23.22 -15.15
CA ARG A 123 3.28 24.59 -15.24
C ARG A 123 2.20 25.65 -15.25
N ASN A 124 1.21 25.53 -16.14
CA ASN A 124 0.16 26.54 -16.33
C ASN A 124 -0.67 26.78 -15.06
N ILE A 125 -0.94 25.71 -14.30
CA ILE A 125 -1.63 25.80 -13.01
C ILE A 125 -0.67 26.23 -11.89
N GLY A 126 0.64 26.08 -12.07
CA GLY A 126 1.65 26.36 -11.05
C GLY A 126 1.60 25.36 -9.89
N ARG A 127 1.48 24.06 -10.21
CA ARG A 127 1.44 22.96 -9.24
C ARG A 127 2.84 22.61 -8.73
N ARG A 128 3.02 22.67 -7.41
CA ARG A 128 4.26 22.22 -6.75
C ARG A 128 4.46 20.71 -6.67
N ASN A 129 3.43 19.93 -7.01
CA ASN A 129 3.44 18.48 -6.80
C ASN A 129 2.67 17.72 -7.90
N THR A 130 3.04 17.97 -9.16
CA THR A 130 2.43 17.29 -10.30
C THR A 130 2.86 15.82 -10.31
N LEU A 131 1.91 14.89 -10.30
CA LEU A 131 2.23 13.47 -10.42
C LEU A 131 2.60 13.15 -11.87
N VAL A 132 3.79 12.62 -12.09
CA VAL A 132 4.29 12.20 -13.40
C VAL A 132 4.13 10.70 -13.59
N ALA A 133 4.59 9.91 -12.60
CA ALA A 133 4.48 8.45 -12.63
C ALA A 133 4.35 7.86 -11.22
N ARG A 134 3.63 6.73 -11.10
CA ARG A 134 3.48 5.97 -9.85
C ARG A 134 4.26 4.67 -9.93
N ARG A 135 4.72 4.17 -8.77
CA ARG A 135 5.31 2.82 -8.61
C ARG A 135 6.48 2.53 -9.55
N VAL A 136 7.33 3.53 -9.79
CA VAL A 136 8.54 3.40 -10.61
C VAL A 136 9.55 2.53 -9.88
N SER A 137 10.10 1.51 -10.55
CA SER A 137 11.11 0.64 -9.94
C SER A 137 12.41 1.41 -9.68
N TYR A 138 13.23 0.94 -8.75
CA TYR A 138 14.54 1.53 -8.47
C TYR A 138 15.43 1.61 -9.73
N ILE A 139 15.36 0.61 -10.60
CA ILE A 139 16.12 0.58 -11.87
C ILE A 139 15.67 1.72 -12.80
N LYS A 140 14.36 1.86 -13.02
CA LYS A 140 13.81 2.95 -13.84
C LYS A 140 14.08 4.32 -13.22
N GLN A 141 14.01 4.43 -11.89
CA GLN A 141 14.35 5.67 -11.19
C GLN A 141 15.80 6.09 -11.45
N LYS A 142 16.76 5.15 -11.42
CA LYS A 142 18.15 5.44 -11.79
C LYS A 142 18.26 5.96 -13.23
N GLN A 143 17.59 5.32 -14.18
CA GLN A 143 17.59 5.77 -15.59
C GLN A 143 16.98 7.17 -15.74
N LEU A 144 15.90 7.48 -15.02
CA LEU A 144 15.28 8.81 -15.03
C LEU A 144 16.22 9.89 -14.49
N VAL A 145 16.98 9.60 -13.43
CA VAL A 145 17.94 10.55 -12.87
C VAL A 145 19.03 10.93 -13.88
N GLU A 146 19.40 10.03 -14.78
CA GLU A 146 20.41 10.27 -15.81
C GLU A 146 19.90 11.12 -16.99
N LEU A 147 18.59 11.35 -17.13
CA LEU A 147 18.04 12.16 -18.22
C LEU A 147 18.63 13.58 -18.20
N PRO A 148 18.99 14.19 -19.35
CA PRO A 148 19.72 15.46 -19.40
C PRO A 148 19.09 16.60 -18.61
N PHE A 149 17.77 16.65 -18.58
CA PHE A 149 17.03 17.65 -17.81
C PHE A 149 16.96 17.34 -16.31
N ILE A 150 16.76 16.07 -15.95
CA ILE A 150 16.57 15.61 -14.56
C ILE A 150 17.91 15.58 -13.79
N ARG A 151 19.01 15.19 -14.45
CA ARG A 151 20.35 15.10 -13.84
C ARG A 151 20.90 16.42 -13.30
N ARG A 152 20.29 17.55 -13.67
CA ARG A 152 20.60 18.89 -13.12
C ARG A 152 20.24 19.02 -11.64
N GLY A 153 19.55 18.02 -11.08
CA GLY A 153 19.18 17.94 -9.69
C GLY A 153 17.76 18.45 -9.44
N ARG A 154 17.26 18.14 -8.24
CA ARG A 154 15.88 18.39 -7.80
C ARG A 154 15.43 19.84 -8.03
N PHE A 155 16.23 20.83 -7.62
CA PHE A 155 15.83 22.25 -7.69
C PHE A 155 15.85 22.82 -9.11
N LYS A 156 16.81 22.39 -9.95
CA LYS A 156 16.95 22.90 -11.32
C LYS A 156 16.00 22.23 -12.30
N SER A 157 15.62 20.98 -12.03
CA SER A 157 14.69 20.20 -12.86
C SER A 157 13.26 20.22 -12.34
N GLY A 158 13.05 20.47 -11.05
CA GLY A 158 11.77 20.29 -10.36
C GLY A 158 11.40 18.84 -10.07
N PHE A 159 12.20 17.84 -10.49
CA PHE A 159 11.83 16.44 -10.37
C PHE A 159 12.05 15.85 -8.97
N THR A 160 10.93 15.39 -8.45
CA THR A 160 10.59 14.64 -7.25
C THR A 160 10.72 13.13 -7.31
N PHE A 161 11.49 12.43 -6.47
CA PHE A 161 11.38 10.97 -6.34
C PHE A 161 11.01 10.58 -4.91
N ALA A 162 9.70 10.43 -4.65
CA ALA A 162 9.22 10.03 -3.34
C ALA A 162 9.25 8.50 -3.23
N ARG A 163 10.09 7.97 -2.34
CA ARG A 163 10.12 6.53 -2.03
C ARG A 163 8.84 6.14 -1.29
N ILE A 164 8.18 5.10 -1.78
CA ILE A 164 7.05 4.44 -1.14
C ILE A 164 7.36 2.94 -1.06
N GLU A 165 6.94 2.28 0.01
CA GLU A 165 7.07 0.83 0.13
C GLU A 165 5.84 0.18 -0.51
N GLN A 166 6.07 -0.71 -1.48
CA GLN A 166 5.01 -1.47 -2.14
C GLN A 166 5.09 -2.93 -1.69
N ARG A 167 4.02 -3.41 -1.03
CA ARG A 167 3.86 -4.83 -0.75
C ARG A 167 3.65 -5.62 -2.04
N ARG A 168 4.52 -6.61 -2.30
CA ARG A 168 4.48 -7.50 -3.46
C ARG A 168 4.43 -8.96 -3.04
N LYS A 169 3.73 -9.76 -3.84
CA LYS A 169 3.63 -11.21 -3.72
C LYS A 169 4.25 -11.84 -4.96
N PRO A 170 5.45 -12.46 -4.88
CA PRO A 170 6.14 -13.01 -6.05
C PRO A 170 5.31 -14.05 -6.82
N PHE A 171 4.48 -14.82 -6.11
CA PHE A 171 3.61 -15.84 -6.69
C PHE A 171 2.21 -15.33 -7.09
N GLY A 172 2.02 -14.01 -7.12
CA GLY A 172 0.78 -13.37 -7.58
C GLY A 172 -0.46 -13.77 -6.76
N ASP A 173 -1.38 -14.48 -7.41
CA ASP A 173 -2.68 -14.87 -6.87
C ASP A 173 -2.64 -16.20 -6.13
N LEU A 174 -1.56 -16.98 -6.25
CA LEU A 174 -1.42 -18.26 -5.56
C LEU A 174 -1.38 -18.06 -4.04
N ALA A 175 -2.24 -18.77 -3.31
CA ALA A 175 -2.45 -18.56 -1.87
C ALA A 175 -2.78 -17.11 -1.50
N GLY A 176 -3.36 -16.33 -2.43
CA GLY A 176 -3.60 -14.91 -2.27
C GLY A 176 -4.43 -14.56 -1.04
N ARG A 177 -5.38 -15.41 -0.63
CA ARG A 177 -6.21 -15.20 0.58
C ARG A 177 -5.60 -15.81 1.84
N THR A 178 -4.84 -16.88 1.69
CA THR A 178 -4.10 -17.51 2.80
C THR A 178 -2.96 -16.59 3.27
N ILE A 179 -2.12 -16.12 2.34
CA ILE A 179 -1.08 -15.11 2.61
C ILE A 179 -1.76 -13.79 3.01
N GLY A 180 -2.75 -13.38 2.23
CA GLY A 180 -3.58 -12.22 2.52
C GLY A 180 -3.18 -10.95 1.79
N ILE A 181 -3.88 -9.87 2.12
CA ILE A 181 -3.73 -8.55 1.50
C ILE A 181 -3.44 -7.56 2.62
N ASP A 182 -2.42 -6.72 2.42
CA ASP A 182 -2.09 -5.62 3.33
C ASP A 182 -2.82 -4.34 2.88
N ARG A 183 -4.01 -4.09 3.45
CA ARG A 183 -4.79 -2.87 3.29
C ARG A 183 -5.32 -2.45 4.66
N ASP A 184 -5.19 -1.17 5.01
CA ASP A 184 -5.47 -0.67 6.36
C ASP A 184 -6.84 -1.07 6.90
N GLU A 185 -7.89 -0.99 6.07
CA GLU A 185 -9.27 -1.29 6.48
C GLU A 185 -9.69 -2.75 6.29
N ASN A 186 -8.95 -3.53 5.50
CA ASN A 186 -9.39 -4.84 5.02
C ASN A 186 -8.23 -5.85 4.93
N ARG A 187 -7.41 -5.89 5.99
CA ARG A 187 -6.31 -6.85 6.08
C ARG A 187 -6.88 -8.25 6.33
N VAL A 188 -6.36 -9.25 5.62
CA VAL A 188 -6.81 -10.66 5.74
C VAL A 188 -5.63 -11.63 5.75
N GLY A 189 -5.86 -12.91 6.04
CA GLY A 189 -4.85 -13.97 5.96
C GLY A 189 -3.72 -13.81 6.97
N LEU A 190 -2.54 -14.36 6.65
CA LEU A 190 -1.34 -14.23 7.47
C LEU A 190 -0.96 -12.77 7.72
N GLU A 191 -1.15 -11.89 6.73
CA GLU A 191 -0.94 -10.45 6.91
C GLU A 191 -1.75 -9.88 8.09
N ALA A 192 -3.02 -10.29 8.23
CA ALA A 192 -3.88 -9.84 9.32
C ALA A 192 -3.51 -10.49 10.65
N SER A 193 -3.36 -11.81 10.65
CA SER A 193 -3.07 -12.59 11.86
C SER A 193 -1.78 -12.16 12.54
N TRP A 194 -0.76 -11.78 11.75
CA TRP A 194 0.56 -11.39 12.24
C TRP A 194 0.86 -9.90 12.05
N ASN A 195 -0.18 -9.06 11.93
CA ASN A 195 0.02 -7.65 11.62
C ASN A 195 0.87 -6.93 12.69
N LYS A 196 0.70 -7.30 13.97
CA LYS A 196 1.42 -6.67 15.08
C LYS A 196 2.93 -6.90 14.96
N GLU A 197 3.33 -8.10 14.59
CA GLU A 197 4.71 -8.51 14.41
C GLU A 197 5.29 -7.96 13.11
N LEU A 198 4.52 -8.06 12.02
CA LEU A 198 4.93 -7.60 10.69
C LEU A 198 5.06 -6.07 10.59
N ALA A 199 4.24 -5.29 11.31
CA ALA A 199 4.18 -3.84 11.14
C ALA A 199 5.44 -3.11 11.61
N GLY A 200 6.22 -3.66 12.55
CA GLY A 200 7.35 -2.96 13.15
C GLY A 200 6.94 -1.77 14.03
N VAL A 201 7.91 -0.93 14.38
CA VAL A 201 7.70 0.23 15.26
C VAL A 201 8.02 1.51 14.51
N THR A 202 7.04 2.42 14.45
CA THR A 202 7.17 3.72 13.78
C THR A 202 8.20 4.60 14.48
N GLY A 203 9.17 5.09 13.70
CA GLY A 203 10.14 6.07 14.12
C GLY A 203 9.56 7.48 14.12
N ARG A 204 10.27 8.44 14.71
CA ARG A 204 9.88 9.84 14.78
C ARG A 204 11.09 10.72 14.54
N GLN A 205 10.93 11.79 13.79
CA GLN A 205 12.01 12.75 13.56
C GLN A 205 11.48 14.17 13.62
N LEU A 206 12.18 15.05 14.33
CA LEU A 206 11.91 16.48 14.29
C LEU A 206 12.39 17.04 12.95
N GLN A 207 11.44 17.52 12.14
CA GLN A 207 11.74 18.12 10.84
C GLN A 207 11.24 19.57 10.82
N ARG A 208 12.01 20.46 10.19
CA ARG A 208 11.66 21.86 9.93
C ARG A 208 11.18 22.07 8.50
N ARG A 209 10.12 22.83 8.33
CA ARG A 209 9.58 23.22 7.03
C ARG A 209 10.42 24.34 6.43
N VAL A 210 11.14 24.05 5.35
CA VAL A 210 11.95 25.03 4.62
C VAL A 210 11.14 25.74 3.53
N ALA A 211 11.64 26.90 3.08
CA ALA A 211 11.09 27.61 1.92
C ALA A 211 10.96 26.63 0.73
N GLY A 212 9.78 26.60 0.11
CA GLY A 212 9.41 25.53 -0.84
C GLY A 212 8.38 24.54 -0.28
N GLY A 213 8.21 24.48 1.05
CA GLY A 213 7.18 23.68 1.72
C GLY A 213 7.59 22.25 2.07
N GLN A 214 8.90 21.95 2.04
CA GLN A 214 9.47 20.63 2.36
C GLN A 214 9.89 20.56 3.82
N TRP A 215 9.83 19.35 4.38
CA TRP A 215 10.34 19.06 5.71
C TRP A 215 11.80 18.59 5.61
N MET A 216 12.69 19.20 6.41
CA MET A 216 14.10 18.84 6.52
C MET A 216 14.42 18.50 7.98
N PRO A 217 15.19 17.44 8.28
CA PRO A 217 15.66 17.17 9.64
C PRO A 217 16.30 18.40 10.29
N VAL A 218 15.95 18.69 11.55
CA VAL A 218 16.52 19.82 12.30
C VAL A 218 17.88 19.46 12.86
N SER A 219 17.97 18.29 13.51
CA SER A 219 19.19 17.64 13.96
C SER A 219 18.93 16.14 14.19
N ASP A 220 20.00 15.34 14.30
CA ASP A 220 19.91 13.91 14.62
C ASP A 220 19.60 13.67 16.11
N ASP A 221 19.65 14.70 16.97
CA ASP A 221 19.41 14.56 18.42
C ASP A 221 17.95 14.22 18.76
N TYR A 222 17.04 14.46 17.82
CA TYR A 222 15.60 14.22 17.96
C TYR A 222 15.09 13.20 16.93
N ILE A 223 15.89 12.16 16.64
CA ILE A 223 15.47 11.00 15.86
C ILE A 223 15.24 9.78 16.76
N VAL A 224 14.07 9.18 16.61
CA VAL A 224 13.80 7.81 17.02
C VAL A 224 13.74 7.00 15.74
N GLU A 225 14.74 6.16 15.51
CA GLU A 225 14.78 5.33 14.31
C GLU A 225 13.61 4.32 14.31
N PRO A 226 13.00 4.07 13.15
CA PRO A 226 12.00 3.02 13.04
C PRO A 226 12.62 1.63 13.23
N VAL A 227 11.91 0.74 13.90
CA VAL A 227 12.32 -0.67 14.03
C VAL A 227 11.56 -1.48 12.99
N ALA A 228 12.30 -2.25 12.18
CA ALA A 228 11.70 -3.15 11.20
C ALA A 228 10.79 -4.19 11.86
N GLY A 229 9.73 -4.58 11.15
CA GLY A 229 8.86 -5.66 11.57
C GLY A 229 9.55 -7.03 11.52
N TYR A 230 9.03 -7.96 12.31
CA TYR A 230 9.50 -9.34 12.31
C TYR A 230 9.04 -10.08 11.06
N ASP A 231 9.91 -10.94 10.55
CA ASP A 231 9.60 -11.86 9.48
C ASP A 231 8.77 -13.05 10.00
N VAL A 232 7.82 -13.53 9.20
CA VAL A 232 6.97 -14.68 9.51
C VAL A 232 7.30 -15.84 8.58
N ILE A 233 7.64 -17.00 9.14
CA ILE A 233 7.84 -18.24 8.39
C ILE A 233 6.57 -19.09 8.51
N SER A 234 5.87 -19.28 7.39
CA SER A 234 4.67 -20.10 7.32
C SER A 234 4.98 -21.58 7.11
N SER A 235 3.99 -22.45 7.35
CA SER A 235 4.07 -23.87 7.03
C SER A 235 3.77 -24.21 5.56
N ILE A 236 3.36 -23.20 4.77
CA ILE A 236 2.95 -23.36 3.38
C ILE A 236 4.15 -23.82 2.54
N ASP A 237 3.89 -24.76 1.65
CA ASP A 237 4.79 -25.19 0.61
C ASP A 237 4.21 -24.74 -0.74
N MET A 238 4.94 -23.90 -1.47
CA MET A 238 4.42 -23.31 -2.70
C MET A 238 4.30 -24.30 -3.85
N HIS A 239 5.07 -25.39 -3.84
CA HIS A 239 4.92 -26.44 -4.82
C HIS A 239 3.62 -27.22 -4.57
N LEU A 240 3.38 -27.63 -3.32
CA LEU A 240 2.13 -28.30 -2.95
C LEU A 240 0.91 -27.39 -3.12
N GLN A 241 1.06 -26.10 -2.83
CA GLN A 241 0.03 -25.09 -3.04
C GLN A 241 -0.36 -24.95 -4.51
N ASP A 242 0.62 -24.92 -5.43
CA ASP A 242 0.35 -24.86 -6.86
C ASP A 242 -0.36 -26.12 -7.35
N VAL A 243 0.13 -27.31 -6.95
CA VAL A 243 -0.50 -28.60 -7.29
C VAL A 243 -1.95 -28.65 -6.79
N ALA A 244 -2.20 -28.30 -5.52
CA ALA A 244 -3.54 -28.28 -4.95
C ALA A 244 -4.46 -27.28 -5.67
N SER A 245 -3.93 -26.09 -6.01
CA SER A 245 -4.70 -25.04 -6.68
C SER A 245 -5.07 -25.41 -8.12
N ASN A 246 -4.15 -26.03 -8.84
CA ASN A 246 -4.40 -26.51 -10.20
C ASN A 246 -5.36 -27.70 -10.22
N ALA A 247 -5.22 -28.65 -9.27
CA ALA A 247 -6.14 -29.77 -9.14
C ALA A 247 -7.56 -29.31 -8.83
N LEU A 248 -7.72 -28.40 -7.86
CA LEU A 248 -9.02 -27.83 -7.51
C LEU A 248 -9.63 -27.06 -8.69
N ARG A 249 -8.85 -26.20 -9.37
CA ARG A 249 -9.35 -25.43 -10.52
C ARG A 249 -9.90 -26.33 -11.61
N ARG A 250 -9.21 -27.41 -11.95
CA ARG A 250 -9.68 -28.39 -12.96
C ARG A 250 -11.01 -29.00 -12.57
N GLN A 251 -11.18 -29.39 -11.30
CA GLN A 251 -12.44 -29.96 -10.82
C GLN A 251 -13.57 -28.93 -10.83
N LEU A 252 -13.31 -27.70 -10.40
CA LEU A 252 -14.32 -26.64 -10.44
C LEU A 252 -14.74 -26.30 -11.87
N GLN A 253 -13.81 -26.26 -12.82
CA GLN A 253 -14.11 -26.05 -14.24
C GLN A 253 -14.92 -27.21 -14.82
N ALA A 254 -14.57 -28.46 -14.51
CA ALA A 254 -15.28 -29.64 -15.01
C ALA A 254 -16.73 -29.73 -14.52
N HIS A 255 -17.02 -29.21 -13.32
CA HIS A 255 -18.35 -29.24 -12.71
C HIS A 255 -19.09 -27.89 -12.75
N ASP A 256 -18.48 -26.87 -13.37
CA ASP A 256 -18.90 -25.47 -13.27
C ASP A 256 -19.39 -25.06 -11.87
N ALA A 257 -18.57 -25.38 -10.86
CA ALA A 257 -18.90 -25.16 -9.47
C ALA A 257 -18.69 -23.70 -9.06
N ALA A 258 -19.54 -23.16 -8.18
CA ALA A 258 -19.43 -21.76 -7.76
C ALA A 258 -18.13 -21.47 -6.99
N TRP A 259 -17.68 -22.41 -6.16
CA TRP A 259 -16.44 -22.31 -5.39
C TRP A 259 -16.01 -23.69 -4.88
N GLY A 260 -14.78 -23.79 -4.40
CA GLY A 260 -14.29 -24.97 -3.69
C GLY A 260 -13.05 -24.66 -2.87
N THR A 261 -12.65 -25.62 -2.05
CA THR A 261 -11.56 -25.47 -1.09
C THR A 261 -10.79 -26.77 -0.95
N VAL A 262 -9.46 -26.66 -0.80
CA VAL A 262 -8.60 -27.79 -0.48
C VAL A 262 -7.66 -27.38 0.64
N ILE A 263 -7.57 -28.21 1.67
CA ILE A 263 -6.58 -28.09 2.76
C ILE A 263 -5.72 -29.36 2.74
N LEU A 264 -4.41 -29.18 2.63
CA LEU A 264 -3.43 -30.25 2.76
C LEU A 264 -2.68 -30.07 4.08
N MET A 265 -2.76 -31.07 4.95
CA MET A 265 -2.13 -31.07 6.26
C MET A 265 -1.18 -32.25 6.41
N GLU A 266 -0.02 -32.00 6.99
CA GLU A 266 0.87 -33.04 7.46
C GLU A 266 0.38 -33.59 8.81
N VAL A 267 -0.07 -34.84 8.84
CA VAL A 267 -0.74 -35.45 10.02
C VAL A 267 0.17 -35.45 11.25
N ALA A 268 1.45 -35.79 11.11
CA ALA A 268 2.36 -35.94 12.24
C ALA A 268 2.64 -34.62 13.00
N THR A 269 2.59 -33.48 12.30
CA THR A 269 2.91 -32.16 12.89
C THR A 269 1.74 -31.19 12.93
N GLY A 270 0.61 -31.52 12.29
CA GLY A 270 -0.53 -30.63 12.12
C GLY A 270 -0.26 -29.43 11.20
N LYS A 271 0.90 -29.38 10.54
CA LYS A 271 1.28 -28.27 9.66
C LYS A 271 0.42 -28.26 8.41
N ILE A 272 -0.23 -27.13 8.13
CA ILE A 272 -0.92 -26.91 6.86
C ILE A 272 0.13 -26.62 5.79
N ARG A 273 0.25 -27.51 4.81
CA ARG A 273 1.21 -27.42 3.70
C ARG A 273 0.63 -26.69 2.49
N ALA A 274 -0.68 -26.80 2.27
CA ALA A 274 -1.38 -26.01 1.26
C ALA A 274 -2.81 -25.69 1.73
N MET A 275 -3.30 -24.52 1.38
CA MET A 275 -4.68 -24.09 1.60
C MET A 275 -5.11 -23.24 0.41
N THR A 276 -5.96 -23.82 -0.44
CA THR A 276 -6.48 -23.18 -1.66
C THR A 276 -7.97 -22.89 -1.47
N ASN A 277 -8.38 -21.68 -1.85
CA ASN A 277 -9.79 -21.27 -1.84
C ASN A 277 -10.15 -20.62 -3.17
N LEU A 278 -10.83 -21.32 -4.07
CA LEU A 278 -11.17 -20.81 -5.39
C LEU A 278 -12.66 -20.52 -5.48
N THR A 279 -13.00 -19.33 -5.97
CA THR A 279 -14.38 -18.89 -6.25
C THR A 279 -14.47 -18.46 -7.70
N ARG A 280 -15.56 -18.83 -8.37
CA ARG A 280 -15.83 -18.44 -9.76
C ARG A 280 -16.05 -16.92 -9.82
N THR A 281 -15.28 -16.27 -10.68
CA THR A 281 -15.38 -14.82 -10.91
C THR A 281 -16.00 -14.47 -12.26
N GLN A 282 -15.86 -15.36 -13.23
CA GLN A 282 -16.47 -15.23 -14.56
C GLN A 282 -16.96 -16.60 -14.99
N GLU A 283 -18.18 -16.64 -15.50
CA GLU A 283 -18.75 -17.84 -16.09
C GLU A 283 -18.09 -18.11 -17.44
N GLY A 284 -17.84 -19.39 -17.70
CA GLY A 284 -17.31 -19.86 -18.96
C GLY A 284 -18.34 -19.78 -20.09
N THR A 285 -17.84 -19.90 -21.30
CA THR A 285 -18.63 -20.14 -22.52
C THR A 285 -18.30 -21.51 -23.08
N ASP A 286 -19.00 -21.94 -24.14
CA ASP A 286 -18.70 -23.20 -24.84
C ASP A 286 -17.24 -23.28 -25.34
N GLU A 287 -16.60 -22.11 -25.56
CA GLU A 287 -15.22 -22.00 -26.04
C GLU A 287 -14.19 -21.71 -24.94
N THR A 288 -14.63 -21.23 -23.76
CA THR A 288 -13.72 -20.77 -22.70
C THR A 288 -14.16 -21.26 -21.31
N PRO A 289 -13.27 -21.88 -20.52
CA PRO A 289 -13.65 -22.38 -19.21
C PRO A 289 -13.88 -21.24 -18.20
N SER A 290 -14.73 -21.48 -17.20
CA SER A 290 -14.96 -20.56 -16.08
C SER A 290 -13.65 -20.12 -15.40
N VAL A 291 -13.57 -18.85 -15.01
CA VAL A 291 -12.40 -18.24 -14.38
C VAL A 291 -12.57 -18.25 -12.86
N TYR A 292 -11.51 -18.66 -12.16
CA TYR A 292 -11.50 -18.82 -10.70
C TYR A 292 -10.38 -18.01 -10.06
N GLN A 293 -10.69 -17.34 -8.96
CA GLN A 293 -9.74 -16.55 -8.17
C GLN A 293 -9.94 -16.77 -6.68
N GLU A 294 -8.90 -16.49 -5.88
CA GLU A 294 -9.02 -16.48 -4.42
C GLU A 294 -9.65 -15.17 -3.93
N SER A 295 -10.99 -15.13 -3.87
CA SER A 295 -11.74 -13.95 -3.41
C SER A 295 -12.21 -14.05 -1.95
N PHE A 296 -12.23 -15.25 -1.36
CA PHE A 296 -12.60 -15.45 0.04
C PHE A 296 -11.92 -16.70 0.58
N ASN A 297 -11.60 -16.73 1.89
CA ASN A 297 -11.03 -17.92 2.51
C ASN A 297 -12.17 -18.80 3.03
N HIS A 298 -12.73 -19.62 2.15
CA HIS A 298 -13.83 -20.54 2.45
C HIS A 298 -13.44 -21.64 3.46
N ALA A 299 -12.16 -22.05 3.52
CA ALA A 299 -11.64 -22.99 4.51
C ALA A 299 -11.88 -22.55 5.97
N ILE A 300 -11.94 -21.24 6.22
CA ILE A 300 -12.06 -20.69 7.57
C ILE A 300 -13.38 -19.92 7.73
N GLY A 301 -13.77 -19.16 6.71
CA GLY A 301 -14.88 -18.21 6.80
C GLY A 301 -16.25 -18.75 6.38
N THR A 302 -16.35 -20.00 5.93
CA THR A 302 -17.63 -20.58 5.50
C THR A 302 -17.97 -21.80 6.34
N ALA A 303 -19.13 -21.75 7.00
CA ALA A 303 -19.71 -22.92 7.63
C ALA A 303 -20.37 -23.79 6.55
N VAL A 304 -20.03 -25.08 6.53
CA VAL A 304 -20.64 -26.09 5.68
C VAL A 304 -21.09 -27.28 6.51
N GLU A 305 -22.20 -27.89 6.13
CA GLU A 305 -22.64 -29.15 6.72
C GLU A 305 -21.70 -30.28 6.25
N PRO A 306 -20.99 -30.98 7.15
CA PRO A 306 -19.96 -31.96 6.77
C PRO A 306 -20.52 -33.24 6.12
N GLY A 307 -21.84 -33.47 6.21
CA GLY A 307 -22.50 -34.63 5.64
C GLY A 307 -21.84 -35.95 6.05
N SER A 308 -21.63 -36.86 5.10
CA SER A 308 -21.06 -38.19 5.37
C SER A 308 -19.62 -38.17 5.91
N THR A 309 -18.86 -37.07 5.76
CA THR A 309 -17.49 -36.99 6.32
C THR A 309 -17.49 -37.02 7.85
N PHE A 310 -18.58 -36.59 8.49
CA PHE A 310 -18.71 -36.61 9.95
C PHE A 310 -18.98 -38.00 10.52
N LYS A 311 -19.40 -38.98 9.68
CA LYS A 311 -19.70 -40.35 10.14
C LYS A 311 -18.50 -41.01 10.81
N LEU A 312 -17.27 -40.64 10.44
CA LEU A 312 -16.06 -41.15 11.10
C LEU A 312 -16.04 -40.82 12.60
N ALA A 313 -16.39 -39.58 12.99
CA ALA A 313 -16.46 -39.19 14.40
C ALA A 313 -17.55 -39.96 15.16
N SER A 314 -18.70 -40.18 14.51
CA SER A 314 -19.78 -41.00 15.06
C SER A 314 -19.35 -42.47 15.24
N LEU A 315 -18.60 -43.03 14.28
CA LEU A 315 -18.07 -44.38 14.38
C LEU A 315 -17.04 -44.51 15.52
N ILE A 316 -16.10 -43.56 15.63
CA ILE A 316 -15.14 -43.52 16.75
C ILE A 316 -15.88 -43.51 18.08
N THR A 317 -16.91 -42.67 18.22
CA THR A 317 -17.72 -42.60 19.45
C THR A 317 -18.46 -43.91 19.73
N ALA A 318 -19.04 -44.53 18.70
CA ALA A 318 -19.73 -45.81 18.83
C ALA A 318 -18.77 -46.93 19.26
N MET A 319 -17.52 -46.92 18.78
CA MET A 319 -16.52 -47.91 19.17
C MET A 319 -15.95 -47.65 20.57
N GLU A 320 -15.60 -46.41 20.90
CA GLU A 320 -14.97 -46.09 22.19
C GLU A 320 -15.94 -46.12 23.36
N SER A 321 -17.15 -45.57 23.19
CA SER A 321 -18.14 -45.42 24.27
C SER A 321 -19.40 -46.24 24.05
N GLY A 322 -19.72 -46.59 22.80
CA GLY A 322 -20.92 -47.33 22.43
C GLY A 322 -20.77 -48.85 22.46
N GLY A 323 -19.56 -49.38 22.65
CA GLY A 323 -19.28 -50.81 22.72
C GLY A 323 -19.33 -51.55 21.38
N VAL A 324 -19.40 -50.84 20.26
CA VAL A 324 -19.39 -51.42 18.92
C VAL A 324 -17.99 -51.92 18.57
N LYS A 325 -17.88 -53.17 18.12
CA LYS A 325 -16.63 -53.79 17.70
C LYS A 325 -16.48 -53.80 16.18
N PRO A 326 -15.24 -53.90 15.64
CA PRO A 326 -15.01 -53.95 14.20
C PRO A 326 -15.71 -55.12 13.48
N ASP A 327 -15.99 -56.20 14.20
CA ASP A 327 -16.61 -57.44 13.72
C ASP A 327 -18.13 -57.50 13.96
N ASP A 328 -18.73 -56.47 14.55
CA ASP A 328 -20.18 -56.41 14.74
C ASP A 328 -20.89 -56.22 13.39
N GLU A 329 -21.92 -57.02 13.15
CA GLU A 329 -22.80 -56.89 11.98
C GLU A 329 -24.01 -56.02 12.31
N ILE A 330 -24.35 -55.09 11.42
CA ILE A 330 -25.52 -54.22 11.52
C ILE A 330 -26.40 -54.41 10.29
N ASP A 331 -27.64 -54.86 10.50
CA ASP A 331 -28.64 -54.94 9.43
C ASP A 331 -29.03 -53.54 8.96
N THR A 332 -28.72 -53.23 7.69
CA THR A 332 -29.03 -51.95 7.06
C THR A 332 -30.41 -51.90 6.39
N GLY A 333 -31.16 -53.01 6.42
CA GLY A 333 -32.47 -53.16 5.79
C GLY A 333 -32.46 -52.80 4.30
N ASN A 334 -33.58 -52.26 3.82
CA ASN A 334 -33.77 -51.85 2.41
C ASN A 334 -33.31 -50.40 2.16
N GLY A 335 -32.27 -49.94 2.87
CA GLY A 335 -31.78 -48.57 2.72
C GLY A 335 -32.72 -47.49 3.25
N VAL A 336 -33.75 -47.81 4.04
CA VAL A 336 -34.58 -46.82 4.75
C VAL A 336 -34.81 -47.29 6.18
N VAL A 337 -34.46 -46.43 7.15
CA VAL A 337 -34.70 -46.69 8.58
C VAL A 337 -35.61 -45.60 9.14
N SER A 338 -36.73 -45.99 9.75
CA SER A 338 -37.70 -45.08 10.34
C SER A 338 -37.44 -44.89 11.83
N PHE A 339 -37.23 -43.64 12.26
CA PHE A 339 -37.15 -43.27 13.67
C PHE A 339 -38.34 -42.38 14.03
N TYR A 340 -39.17 -42.80 14.99
CA TYR A 340 -40.36 -42.06 15.47
C TYR A 340 -41.27 -41.52 14.34
N GLY A 341 -41.52 -42.35 13.31
CA GLY A 341 -42.38 -41.99 12.18
C GLY A 341 -41.74 -41.10 11.10
N ARG A 342 -40.44 -40.78 11.21
CA ARG A 342 -39.67 -40.10 10.14
C ARG A 342 -38.66 -41.05 9.51
N GLY A 343 -38.76 -41.23 8.19
CA GLY A 343 -37.82 -42.05 7.42
C GLY A 343 -36.47 -41.35 7.23
N LYS A 344 -35.37 -42.08 7.43
CA LYS A 344 -34.03 -41.73 6.96
C LYS A 344 -33.66 -42.66 5.80
N ALA A 345 -33.46 -42.09 4.62
CA ALA A 345 -33.01 -42.84 3.45
C ALA A 345 -31.47 -42.96 3.44
N GLY A 346 -30.98 -44.14 3.10
CA GLY A 346 -29.61 -44.44 2.70
C GLY A 346 -29.38 -44.05 1.25
N SER A 347 -28.12 -44.00 0.83
CA SER A 347 -27.71 -43.48 -0.49
C SER A 347 -27.96 -44.44 -1.66
N LYS A 348 -28.51 -45.64 -1.41
CA LYS A 348 -28.85 -46.61 -2.45
C LYS A 348 -30.32 -47.04 -2.31
N PRO A 349 -31.11 -46.97 -3.39
CA PRO A 349 -32.41 -47.62 -3.43
C PRO A 349 -32.32 -49.15 -3.51
N ASP A 350 -31.26 -49.72 -4.10
CA ASP A 350 -31.15 -51.18 -4.30
C ASP A 350 -29.67 -51.63 -4.28
N GLY A 351 -29.34 -52.63 -3.45
CA GLY A 351 -28.11 -53.46 -3.52
C GLY A 351 -26.75 -52.78 -3.34
#